data_AF-A0A927XS72-F1
#
_entry.id   AF-A0A927XS72-F1
#
_cell.length_a   1.000
_cell.length_b   1.000
_cell.length_c   1.000
_cell.angle_alpha   90.00
_cell.angle_beta   90.00
_cell.angle_gamma   90.00
#
_symmetry.space_group_name_H-M   'P 1'
#
loop_
_entity.id
_entity.type
_entity.pdbx_description
1 polymer ?
#
loop_
_entity_poly.entity_id
_entity_poly.type
_entity_poly.pdbx_seq_one_letter_code
_entity_poly.pdbx_strand_id
1 'polypeptide(L)'
;MKNLLRSLAFALIICLMAPTALAAKSKATPTPAPVAVTHTVQQPPEEIRQVLDLAYSEWEALAGKTLKNVNKYTEWRGKGIGFGWCGGYITWCMLQNEILMEELQKMEEGPVEGVVHVKEASVGKLLRGYQMMNRSTNIPQPGFLLVYGCSYNKTIHVGLVYDVEELGGGRFRITTLEGNMSKRVKMYIHDYDMNAQVNTKDRKSTNLTEIPESERTLEASDHMDYSIPASKPSDSDSKKYAYYVNCFLMPWIPEDMATTENTPEVSE
;
A
#
# COMPACT_ATOMS: atom_id res chain seq x y z
N MET A 1 63.29 -32.55 34.29
CA MET A 1 62.87 -33.84 33.69
C MET A 1 62.30 -34.87 34.69
N LYS A 2 61.82 -34.49 35.89
CA LYS A 2 61.07 -35.39 36.80
C LYS A 2 59.69 -34.87 37.24
N ASN A 3 59.37 -33.61 36.96
CA ASN A 3 58.07 -33.01 37.29
C ASN A 3 57.14 -32.83 36.08
N LEU A 4 57.57 -33.21 34.87
CA LEU A 4 56.74 -33.12 33.66
C LEU A 4 55.98 -34.42 33.35
N LEU A 5 56.35 -35.55 34.00
CA LEU A 5 55.69 -36.85 33.78
C LEU A 5 54.48 -37.11 34.68
N ARG A 6 54.27 -36.35 35.76
CA ARG A 6 53.13 -36.56 36.66
C ARG A 6 51.86 -35.81 36.24
N SER A 7 52.00 -34.77 35.41
CA SER A 7 50.85 -33.99 34.93
C SER A 7 50.20 -34.56 33.66
N LEU A 8 50.86 -35.48 32.96
CA LEU A 8 50.29 -36.14 31.77
C LEU A 8 49.36 -37.31 32.12
N ALA A 9 49.49 -37.91 33.31
CA ALA A 9 48.70 -39.07 33.70
C ALA A 9 47.28 -38.71 34.18
N PHE A 10 47.02 -37.45 34.56
CA PHE A 10 45.70 -37.00 35.04
C PHE A 10 44.78 -36.49 33.92
N ALA A 11 45.34 -36.12 32.76
CA ALA A 11 44.55 -35.63 31.62
C ALA A 11 43.95 -36.76 30.75
N LEU A 12 44.43 -38.01 30.89
CA LEU A 12 43.98 -39.13 30.06
C LEU A 12 42.78 -39.90 30.64
N ILE A 13 42.41 -39.69 31.90
CA ILE A 13 41.32 -40.44 32.57
C ILE A 13 39.97 -39.70 32.52
N ILE A 14 39.95 -38.39 32.26
CA ILE A 14 38.70 -37.61 32.17
C ILE A 14 38.07 -37.67 30.77
N CYS A 15 38.81 -38.07 29.73
CA CYS A 15 38.27 -38.23 28.37
C CYS A 15 37.54 -39.55 28.09
N LEU A 16 37.45 -40.47 29.06
CA LEU A 16 36.89 -41.83 28.85
C LEU A 16 35.50 -42.07 29.47
N MET A 17 34.86 -41.02 30.01
CA MET A 17 33.51 -41.11 30.59
C MET A 17 32.59 -40.00 30.06
N ALA A 18 32.64 -39.72 28.76
CA ALA A 18 31.56 -38.99 28.09
C ALA A 18 30.52 -40.01 27.62
N PRO A 19 29.31 -40.05 28.21
CA PRO A 19 28.23 -40.84 27.63
C PRO A 19 27.97 -40.31 26.21
N THR A 20 28.10 -41.19 25.22
CA THR A 20 27.62 -40.96 23.86
C THR A 20 26.10 -40.88 23.90
N ALA A 21 25.56 -39.71 24.23
CA ALA A 21 24.19 -39.39 23.92
C ALA A 21 24.09 -39.32 22.39
N LEU A 22 23.66 -40.42 21.76
CA LEU A 22 23.14 -40.39 20.40
C LEU A 22 21.98 -39.39 20.43
N ALA A 23 22.20 -38.19 19.90
CA ALA A 23 21.12 -37.27 19.59
C ALA A 23 20.23 -37.95 18.55
N ALA A 24 19.13 -38.55 18.99
CA ALA A 24 18.03 -38.89 18.11
C ALA A 24 17.61 -37.59 17.44
N LYS A 25 17.91 -37.44 16.14
CA LYS A 25 17.38 -36.34 15.33
C LYS A 25 15.87 -36.38 15.50
N SER A 26 15.31 -35.37 16.18
CA SER A 26 13.86 -35.18 16.16
C SER A 26 13.47 -35.08 14.69
N LYS A 27 12.59 -35.99 14.26
CA LYS A 27 11.98 -35.92 12.94
C LYS A 27 11.22 -34.60 12.96
N ALA A 28 11.73 -33.59 12.24
CA ALA A 28 11.04 -32.32 12.12
C ALA A 28 9.63 -32.62 11.60
N THR A 29 8.62 -32.29 12.40
CA THR A 29 7.24 -32.31 11.94
C THR A 29 7.19 -31.40 10.72
N PRO A 30 6.68 -31.85 9.56
CA PRO A 30 6.55 -30.98 8.40
C PRO A 30 5.74 -29.77 8.84
N THR A 31 6.30 -28.57 8.69
CA THR A 31 5.51 -27.34 8.81
C THR A 31 4.33 -27.49 7.85
N PRO A 32 3.08 -27.35 8.31
CA PRO A 32 1.94 -27.31 7.42
C PRO A 32 2.25 -26.30 6.31
N ALA A 33 1.92 -26.65 5.06
CA ALA A 33 2.00 -25.67 3.98
C ALA A 33 1.25 -24.41 4.44
N PRO A 34 1.78 -23.20 4.18
CA PRO A 34 1.07 -21.97 4.50
C PRO A 34 -0.35 -22.11 3.95
N VAL A 35 -1.34 -21.99 4.82
CA VAL A 35 -2.74 -21.91 4.37
C VAL A 35 -2.76 -20.70 3.44
N ALA A 36 -2.99 -20.95 2.15
CA ALA A 36 -3.18 -19.87 1.20
C ALA A 36 -4.42 -19.12 1.66
N VAL A 37 -4.23 -17.94 2.25
CA VAL A 37 -5.34 -17.05 2.54
C VAL A 37 -5.81 -16.55 1.18
N THR A 38 -6.90 -17.14 0.69
CA THR A 38 -7.54 -16.71 -0.54
C THR A 38 -8.30 -15.44 -0.23
N HIS A 39 -7.83 -14.31 -0.74
CA HIS A 39 -8.50 -13.02 -0.63
C HIS A 39 -9.28 -12.79 -1.91
N THR A 40 -10.58 -12.54 -1.79
CA THR A 40 -11.41 -12.32 -2.97
C THR A 40 -11.52 -10.82 -3.22
N VAL A 41 -11.40 -10.38 -4.48
CA VAL A 41 -11.76 -9.00 -4.85
C VAL A 41 -13.26 -8.84 -4.66
N GLN A 42 -13.66 -7.97 -3.74
CA GLN A 42 -15.06 -7.75 -3.39
C GLN A 42 -15.60 -6.51 -4.10
N GLN A 43 -16.90 -6.54 -4.41
CA GLN A 43 -17.58 -5.37 -4.93
C GLN A 43 -17.68 -4.31 -3.83
N PRO A 44 -17.28 -3.05 -4.09
CA PRO A 44 -17.36 -2.01 -3.08
C PRO A 44 -18.83 -1.62 -2.79
N PRO A 45 -19.10 -1.05 -1.60
CA PRO A 45 -20.40 -0.45 -1.27
C PRO A 45 -20.86 0.56 -2.32
N GLU A 46 -22.18 0.78 -2.41
CA GLU A 46 -22.79 1.68 -3.39
C GLU A 46 -22.17 3.09 -3.34
N GLU A 47 -21.94 3.66 -2.16
CA GLU A 47 -21.38 5.01 -2.06
C GLU A 47 -19.94 5.07 -2.61
N ILE A 48 -19.17 3.99 -2.44
CA ILE A 48 -17.83 3.88 -3.01
C ILE A 48 -17.88 3.67 -4.53
N ARG A 49 -18.86 2.93 -5.07
CA ARG A 49 -19.04 2.84 -6.53
C ARG A 49 -19.31 4.21 -7.14
N GLN A 50 -20.13 5.04 -6.50
CA GLN A 50 -20.39 6.41 -6.95
C GLN A 50 -19.13 7.30 -6.90
N VAL A 51 -18.26 7.10 -5.90
CA VAL A 51 -16.95 7.76 -5.86
C VAL A 51 -16.07 7.34 -7.05
N LEU A 52 -16.05 6.05 -7.40
CA LEU A 52 -15.28 5.53 -8.53
C LEU A 52 -15.82 6.05 -9.86
N ASP A 53 -17.14 6.06 -10.05
CA ASP A 53 -17.80 6.58 -11.25
C ASP A 53 -17.48 8.07 -11.46
N LEU A 54 -17.52 8.87 -10.39
CA LEU A 54 -17.12 10.27 -10.42
C LEU A 54 -15.65 10.43 -10.79
N ALA A 55 -14.76 9.66 -10.16
CA ALA A 55 -13.33 9.72 -10.43
C ALA A 55 -13.02 9.39 -11.91
N TYR A 56 -13.66 8.36 -12.45
CA TYR A 56 -13.53 7.97 -13.86
C TYR A 56 -14.06 9.07 -14.79
N SER A 57 -15.25 9.61 -14.50
CA SER A 57 -15.85 10.70 -15.27
C SER A 57 -14.94 11.94 -15.30
N GLU A 58 -14.25 12.24 -14.19
CA GLU A 58 -13.29 13.33 -14.11
C GLU A 58 -12.05 13.10 -14.97
N TRP A 59 -11.52 11.88 -14.96
CA TRP A 59 -10.40 11.49 -15.81
C TRP A 59 -10.76 11.62 -17.29
N GLU A 60 -11.92 11.11 -17.70
CA GLU A 60 -12.44 11.18 -19.06
C GLU A 60 -12.68 12.63 -19.50
N ALA A 61 -13.37 13.42 -18.67
CA ALA A 61 -13.70 14.81 -19.00
C ALA A 61 -12.46 15.71 -19.09
N LEU A 62 -11.42 15.43 -18.30
CA LEU A 62 -10.16 16.18 -18.36
C LEU A 62 -9.30 15.76 -19.55
N ALA A 63 -9.36 14.50 -19.98
CA ALA A 63 -8.65 13.98 -21.16
C ALA A 63 -7.18 14.45 -21.25
N GLY A 64 -6.46 14.41 -20.12
CA GLY A 64 -5.06 14.84 -20.02
C GLY A 64 -4.81 16.35 -19.99
N LYS A 65 -5.85 17.18 -19.80
CA LYS A 65 -5.71 18.61 -19.54
C LYS A 65 -4.91 18.87 -18.26
N THR A 66 -3.97 19.81 -18.35
CA THR A 66 -3.21 20.27 -17.17
C THR A 66 -4.02 21.26 -16.34
N LEU A 67 -3.86 21.16 -15.02
CA LEU A 67 -4.53 22.01 -14.05
C LEU A 67 -3.53 22.87 -13.28
N LYS A 68 -4.01 24.03 -12.82
CA LYS A 68 -3.24 24.91 -11.94
C LYS A 68 -3.17 24.32 -10.53
N ASN A 69 -2.23 24.80 -9.72
CA ASN A 69 -2.08 24.37 -8.32
C ASN A 69 -3.29 24.74 -7.44
N VAL A 70 -3.98 25.83 -7.79
CA VAL A 70 -5.29 26.17 -7.24
C VAL A 70 -6.33 25.71 -8.25
N ASN A 71 -7.17 24.76 -7.86
CA ASN A 71 -8.22 24.18 -8.68
C ASN A 71 -9.33 23.61 -7.79
N LYS A 72 -10.41 23.05 -8.37
CA LYS A 72 -11.55 22.52 -7.62
C LYS A 72 -11.19 21.44 -6.58
N TYR A 73 -10.11 20.68 -6.80
CA TYR A 73 -9.62 19.66 -5.88
C TYR A 73 -8.83 20.22 -4.69
N THR A 74 -8.55 21.53 -4.68
CA THR A 74 -7.90 22.21 -3.56
C THR A 74 -8.82 23.23 -2.88
N GLU A 75 -9.75 23.81 -3.64
CA GLU A 75 -10.65 24.87 -3.18
C GLU A 75 -11.66 24.43 -2.12
N TRP A 76 -11.95 23.13 -1.99
CA TRP A 76 -12.77 22.61 -0.90
C TRP A 76 -12.17 22.91 0.48
N ARG A 77 -10.87 23.26 0.56
CA ARG A 77 -10.20 23.65 1.80
C ARG A 77 -10.17 25.15 2.05
N GLY A 78 -10.62 25.93 1.08
CA GLY A 78 -10.69 27.38 1.14
C GLY A 78 -10.40 27.98 -0.23
N LYS A 79 -11.13 29.05 -0.57
CA LYS A 79 -10.97 29.76 -1.84
C LYS A 79 -9.53 30.26 -2.02
N GLY A 80 -8.92 29.95 -3.16
CA GLY A 80 -7.56 30.39 -3.48
C GLY A 80 -6.43 29.56 -2.86
N ILE A 81 -6.74 28.50 -2.09
CA ILE A 81 -5.73 27.61 -1.50
C ILE A 81 -5.28 26.59 -2.54
N GLY A 82 -3.96 26.41 -2.68
CA GLY A 82 -3.35 25.40 -3.54
C GLY A 82 -2.30 24.58 -2.79
N PHE A 83 -2.23 23.28 -3.10
CA PHE A 83 -1.31 22.32 -2.50
C PHE A 83 -1.12 21.12 -3.43
N GLY A 84 -0.21 20.20 -3.09
CA GLY A 84 -0.08 18.92 -3.81
C GLY A 84 -1.39 18.14 -3.74
N TRP A 85 -2.11 18.06 -4.85
CA TRP A 85 -3.55 17.72 -4.85
C TRP A 85 -3.85 16.25 -5.19
N CYS A 86 -2.90 15.32 -5.01
CA CYS A 86 -3.16 13.89 -5.17
C CYS A 86 -4.20 13.38 -4.17
N GLY A 87 -3.95 13.55 -2.87
CA GLY A 87 -4.96 13.32 -1.83
C GLY A 87 -6.14 14.30 -1.95
N GLY A 88 -5.86 15.54 -2.40
CA GLY A 88 -6.86 16.57 -2.68
C GLY A 88 -7.99 16.10 -3.61
N TYR A 89 -7.62 15.46 -4.71
CA TYR A 89 -8.52 14.89 -5.70
C TYR A 89 -9.38 13.77 -5.13
N ILE A 90 -8.77 12.83 -4.40
CA ILE A 90 -9.49 11.70 -3.81
C ILE A 90 -10.48 12.19 -2.74
N THR A 91 -10.03 13.04 -1.81
CA THR A 91 -10.92 13.63 -0.80
C THR A 91 -12.03 14.46 -1.43
N TRP A 92 -11.77 15.16 -2.54
CA TRP A 92 -12.84 15.84 -3.28
C TRP A 92 -13.87 14.85 -3.82
N CYS A 93 -13.46 13.73 -4.42
CA CYS A 93 -14.38 12.70 -4.91
C CYS A 93 -15.23 12.11 -3.77
N MET A 94 -14.60 11.85 -2.61
CA MET A 94 -15.31 11.40 -1.40
C MET A 94 -16.30 12.46 -0.89
N LEU A 95 -15.93 13.74 -0.94
CA LEU A 95 -16.80 14.85 -0.51
C LEU A 95 -18.02 15.03 -1.42
N GLN A 96 -17.86 14.85 -2.73
CA GLN A 96 -18.98 14.97 -3.68
C GLN A 96 -20.01 13.86 -3.54
N ASN A 97 -19.62 12.71 -2.96
CA ASN A 97 -20.49 11.57 -2.70
C ASN A 97 -20.83 11.42 -1.22
N GLU A 98 -20.71 12.52 -0.45
CA GLU A 98 -21.18 12.61 0.94
C GLU A 98 -20.62 11.53 1.89
N ILE A 99 -19.44 10.98 1.58
CA ILE A 99 -18.77 10.00 2.44
C ILE A 99 -18.49 10.62 3.81
N LEU A 100 -18.85 9.90 4.87
CA LEU A 100 -18.56 10.32 6.24
C LEU A 100 -17.06 10.55 6.40
N MET A 101 -16.67 11.73 6.89
CA MET A 101 -15.27 12.06 7.03
C MET A 101 -15.00 13.14 8.07
N GLU A 102 -13.91 12.96 8.80
CA GLU A 102 -13.45 13.91 9.80
C GLU A 102 -12.01 14.34 9.54
N GLU A 103 -11.66 15.53 10.03
CA GLU A 103 -10.27 15.97 9.99
C GLU A 103 -9.43 15.12 10.94
N LEU A 104 -8.17 14.86 10.61
CA LEU A 104 -7.29 14.00 11.40
C LEU A 104 -7.23 14.42 12.89
N GLN A 105 -7.31 15.71 13.18
CA GLN A 105 -7.25 16.24 14.54
C GLN A 105 -8.49 15.94 15.38
N LYS A 106 -9.60 15.55 14.74
CA LYS A 106 -10.88 15.22 15.37
C LYS A 106 -11.17 13.72 15.37
N MET A 107 -10.32 12.92 14.73
CA MET A 107 -10.47 11.47 14.71
C MET A 107 -10.05 10.87 16.04
N GLU A 108 -10.85 9.91 16.50
CA GLU A 108 -10.52 9.07 17.64
C GLU A 108 -9.77 7.81 17.19
N GLU A 109 -8.99 7.22 18.08
CA GLU A 109 -8.29 5.95 17.82
C GLU A 109 -9.22 4.78 18.13
N GLY A 110 -9.27 3.79 17.24
CA GLY A 110 -10.13 2.63 17.36
C GLY A 110 -10.92 2.30 16.09
N PRO A 111 -11.60 1.14 16.07
CA PRO A 111 -12.40 0.73 14.93
C PRO A 111 -13.56 1.70 14.71
N VAL A 112 -13.93 1.87 13.46
CA VAL A 112 -15.05 2.72 13.02
C VAL A 112 -15.98 1.91 12.16
N GLU A 113 -17.26 2.23 12.16
CA GLU A 113 -18.27 1.51 11.38
C GLU A 113 -18.40 2.08 9.96
N GLY A 114 -18.78 1.23 9.01
CA GLY A 114 -19.20 1.65 7.67
C GLY A 114 -18.10 2.27 6.81
N VAL A 115 -18.53 3.09 5.85
CA VAL A 115 -17.66 3.79 4.90
C VAL A 115 -17.20 5.12 5.49
N VAL A 116 -15.89 5.33 5.58
CA VAL A 116 -15.30 6.56 6.13
C VAL A 116 -14.08 7.03 5.35
N HIS A 117 -13.83 8.33 5.39
CA HIS A 117 -12.62 8.92 4.86
C HIS A 117 -11.93 9.86 5.85
N VAL A 118 -10.60 9.96 5.77
CA VAL A 118 -9.84 10.99 6.47
C VAL A 118 -9.90 12.25 5.62
N LYS A 119 -10.55 13.30 6.12
CA LYS A 119 -10.72 14.56 5.41
C LYS A 119 -9.39 15.32 5.38
N GLU A 120 -8.39 14.89 4.60
CA GLU A 120 -7.05 15.48 4.52
C GLU A 120 -6.45 15.31 3.11
N ALA A 121 -5.68 16.29 2.63
CA ALA A 121 -5.00 16.16 1.34
C ALA A 121 -3.58 15.58 1.43
N SER A 122 -2.96 15.67 2.62
CA SER A 122 -1.59 15.19 2.84
C SER A 122 -1.56 13.67 2.93
N VAL A 123 -0.74 13.03 2.09
CA VAL A 123 -0.59 11.55 2.07
C VAL A 123 -0.19 11.00 3.44
N GLY A 124 0.72 11.68 4.14
CA GLY A 124 1.14 11.25 5.48
C GLY A 124 0.03 11.35 6.52
N LYS A 125 -0.85 12.36 6.41
CA LYS A 125 -2.01 12.48 7.29
C LYS A 125 -3.10 11.48 6.97
N LEU A 126 -3.36 11.22 5.68
CA LEU A 126 -4.25 10.14 5.25
C LEU A 126 -3.77 8.82 5.85
N LEU A 127 -2.51 8.44 5.62
CA LEU A 127 -1.92 7.23 6.19
C LEU A 127 -2.11 7.16 7.72
N ARG A 128 -1.77 8.24 8.43
CA ARG A 128 -1.91 8.28 9.90
C ARG A 128 -3.36 8.08 10.35
N GLY A 129 -4.33 8.75 9.73
CA GLY A 129 -5.74 8.64 10.12
C GLY A 129 -6.28 7.23 9.90
N TYR A 130 -5.98 6.61 8.76
CA TYR A 130 -6.37 5.22 8.51
C TYR A 130 -5.70 4.22 9.45
N GLN A 131 -4.44 4.46 9.85
CA GLN A 131 -3.77 3.65 10.86
C GLN A 131 -4.40 3.79 12.24
N MET A 132 -4.88 4.98 12.63
CA MET A 132 -5.64 5.17 13.89
C MET A 132 -6.94 4.36 13.92
N MET A 133 -7.49 4.05 12.75
CA MET A 133 -8.72 3.25 12.61
C MET A 133 -8.43 1.76 12.34
N ASN A 134 -7.17 1.32 12.38
CA ASN A 134 -6.73 -0.02 11.94
C ASN A 134 -7.19 -0.39 10.52
N ARG A 135 -7.30 0.62 9.64
CA ARG A 135 -7.79 0.49 8.26
C ARG A 135 -6.68 0.64 7.22
N SER A 136 -5.59 -0.12 7.41
CA SER A 136 -4.50 -0.25 6.42
C SER A 136 -4.18 -1.71 6.14
N THR A 137 -3.86 -2.03 4.88
CA THR A 137 -3.59 -3.40 4.41
C THR A 137 -2.55 -3.41 3.29
N ASN A 138 -2.10 -4.61 2.89
CA ASN A 138 -1.30 -4.83 1.68
C ASN A 138 -2.13 -5.47 0.54
N ILE A 139 -3.43 -5.69 0.76
CA ILE A 139 -4.29 -6.32 -0.24
C ILE A 139 -5.16 -5.24 -0.90
N PRO A 140 -5.06 -5.03 -2.22
CA PRO A 140 -5.85 -4.02 -2.91
C PRO A 140 -7.32 -4.42 -3.02
N GLN A 141 -8.20 -3.42 -2.98
CA GLN A 141 -9.61 -3.53 -3.33
C GLN A 141 -10.06 -2.27 -4.08
N PRO A 142 -11.05 -2.34 -4.97
CA PRO A 142 -11.67 -1.16 -5.58
C PRO A 142 -12.14 -0.15 -4.52
N GLY A 143 -11.86 1.13 -4.75
CA GLY A 143 -12.15 2.21 -3.82
C GLY A 143 -11.14 2.41 -2.69
N PHE A 144 -10.13 1.52 -2.54
CA PHE A 144 -9.04 1.76 -1.60
C PHE A 144 -8.11 2.87 -2.10
N LEU A 145 -7.37 3.46 -1.16
CA LEU A 145 -6.32 4.42 -1.50
C LEU A 145 -4.98 3.69 -1.53
N LEU A 146 -4.27 3.75 -2.65
CA LEU A 146 -2.91 3.24 -2.78
C LEU A 146 -1.93 4.32 -2.34
N VAL A 147 -1.17 4.08 -1.26
CA VAL A 147 -0.08 4.96 -0.83
C VAL A 147 1.22 4.52 -1.48
N TYR A 148 1.80 5.37 -2.32
CA TYR A 148 3.14 5.14 -2.85
C TYR A 148 4.22 5.64 -1.90
N GLY A 149 5.29 4.87 -1.83
CA GLY A 149 6.59 5.28 -1.32
C GLY A 149 7.66 5.25 -2.42
N CYS A 150 8.83 5.77 -2.09
CA CYS A 150 10.08 5.62 -2.83
C CYS A 150 11.23 5.53 -1.83
N SER A 151 12.47 5.36 -2.30
CA SER A 151 13.62 5.08 -1.44
C SER A 151 13.87 6.14 -0.34
N TYR A 152 13.42 7.38 -0.54
CA TYR A 152 13.67 8.50 0.39
C TYR A 152 12.40 9.03 1.11
N ASN A 153 11.20 8.57 0.74
CA ASN A 153 9.94 9.02 1.33
C ASN A 153 8.86 7.94 1.17
N LYS A 154 8.21 7.52 2.27
CA LYS A 154 7.19 6.46 2.28
C LYS A 154 5.77 6.92 1.91
N THR A 155 5.55 8.23 1.80
CA THR A 155 4.23 8.83 1.54
C THR A 155 4.37 9.89 0.45
N ILE A 156 4.94 9.49 -0.70
CA ILE A 156 5.28 10.42 -1.78
C ILE A 156 4.07 10.76 -2.66
N HIS A 157 3.13 9.83 -2.78
CA HIS A 157 1.93 9.98 -3.61
C HIS A 157 0.80 9.09 -3.11
N VAL A 158 -0.43 9.38 -3.52
CA VAL A 158 -1.60 8.54 -3.27
C VAL A 158 -2.49 8.46 -4.51
N GLY A 159 -2.95 7.28 -4.85
CA GLY A 159 -3.90 7.01 -5.93
C GLY A 159 -5.20 6.39 -5.41
N LEU A 160 -6.29 6.53 -6.17
CA LEU A 160 -7.54 5.82 -5.91
C LEU A 160 -7.55 4.54 -6.74
N VAL A 161 -7.67 3.38 -6.09
CA VAL A 161 -7.78 2.09 -6.79
C VAL A 161 -9.15 2.01 -7.45
N TYR A 162 -9.18 2.03 -8.77
CA TYR A 162 -10.41 1.94 -9.56
C TYR A 162 -10.82 0.48 -9.79
N ASP A 163 -9.87 -0.37 -10.16
CA ASP A 163 -10.12 -1.79 -10.45
C ASP A 163 -8.95 -2.67 -9.99
N VAL A 164 -9.27 -3.93 -9.70
CA VAL A 164 -8.33 -4.95 -9.21
C VAL A 164 -8.64 -6.30 -9.85
N GLU A 165 -7.64 -6.90 -10.49
CA GLU A 165 -7.68 -8.28 -10.97
C GLU A 165 -6.67 -9.12 -10.17
N GLU A 166 -7.09 -10.24 -9.60
CA GLU A 166 -6.19 -11.17 -8.92
C GLU A 166 -5.45 -12.04 -9.95
N LEU A 167 -4.11 -12.01 -9.91
CA LEU A 167 -3.25 -12.79 -10.80
C LEU A 167 -2.73 -14.08 -10.14
N GLY A 168 -3.08 -14.29 -8.86
CA GLY A 168 -2.63 -15.40 -8.03
C GLY A 168 -1.27 -15.19 -7.38
N GLY A 169 -0.99 -15.96 -6.31
CA GLY A 169 0.31 -15.93 -5.62
C GLY A 169 0.64 -14.59 -4.92
N GLY A 170 -0.38 -13.83 -4.53
CA GLY A 170 -0.22 -12.48 -3.96
C GLY A 170 0.09 -11.40 -4.99
N ARG A 171 -0.15 -11.68 -6.27
CA ARG A 171 -0.04 -10.69 -7.35
C ARG A 171 -1.41 -10.19 -7.78
N PHE A 172 -1.47 -8.91 -8.08
CA PHE A 172 -2.68 -8.22 -8.50
C PHE A 172 -2.37 -7.30 -9.67
N ARG A 173 -3.26 -7.19 -10.64
CA ARG A 173 -3.26 -6.07 -11.58
C ARG A 173 -4.15 -4.99 -11.00
N ILE A 174 -3.60 -3.79 -10.86
CA ILE A 174 -4.27 -2.65 -10.25
C ILE A 174 -4.42 -1.54 -11.28
N THR A 175 -5.63 -1.02 -11.42
CA THR A 175 -5.93 0.21 -12.16
C THR A 175 -6.17 1.32 -11.15
N THR A 176 -5.46 2.44 -11.26
CA THR A 176 -5.61 3.60 -10.37
C THR A 176 -5.99 4.86 -11.12
N LEU A 177 -6.73 5.75 -10.46
CA LEU A 177 -7.01 7.11 -10.89
C LEU A 177 -6.33 8.09 -9.93
N GLU A 178 -5.43 8.90 -10.46
CA GLU A 178 -4.45 9.66 -9.68
C GLU A 178 -4.44 11.14 -10.03
N GLY A 179 -4.70 11.98 -9.03
CA GLY A 179 -4.60 13.43 -9.16
C GLY A 179 -3.15 13.91 -9.04
N ASN A 180 -2.85 15.06 -9.61
CA ASN A 180 -1.56 15.74 -9.55
C ASN A 180 -0.38 14.97 -10.16
N MET A 181 -0.65 14.04 -11.08
CA MET A 181 0.39 13.34 -11.83
C MET A 181 0.80 14.19 -13.03
N SER A 182 1.93 14.89 -12.91
CA SER A 182 2.36 15.92 -13.86
C SER A 182 1.29 16.98 -14.11
N LYS A 183 0.64 17.45 -13.03
CA LYS A 183 -0.45 18.43 -13.03
C LYS A 183 -1.72 17.98 -13.76
N ARG A 184 -1.97 16.68 -13.87
CA ARG A 184 -3.15 16.08 -14.51
C ARG A 184 -3.82 15.07 -13.58
N VAL A 185 -5.04 14.68 -13.92
CA VAL A 185 -5.61 13.40 -13.49
C VAL A 185 -5.15 12.35 -14.49
N LYS A 186 -4.57 11.26 -14.01
CA LYS A 186 -4.07 10.17 -14.84
C LYS A 186 -4.60 8.83 -14.37
N MET A 187 -4.75 7.90 -15.31
CA MET A 187 -4.95 6.49 -15.06
C MET A 187 -3.61 5.76 -15.16
N TYR A 188 -3.34 4.88 -14.21
CA TYR A 188 -2.20 3.96 -14.28
C TYR A 188 -2.68 2.52 -14.16
N ILE A 189 -2.02 1.61 -14.87
CA ILE A 189 -2.28 0.17 -14.77
C ILE A 189 -0.95 -0.58 -14.62
N HIS A 190 -0.81 -1.28 -13.50
CA HIS A 190 0.41 -2.02 -13.16
C HIS A 190 0.08 -3.37 -12.52
N ASP A 191 1.02 -4.29 -12.61
CA ASP A 191 1.02 -5.48 -11.77
C ASP A 191 1.72 -5.14 -10.44
N TYR A 192 1.13 -5.51 -9.33
CA TYR A 192 1.61 -5.36 -7.95
C TYR A 192 1.86 -6.73 -7.34
N ASP A 193 3.02 -6.92 -6.70
CA ASP A 193 3.37 -8.12 -5.95
C ASP A 193 3.46 -7.79 -4.46
N MET A 194 2.50 -8.26 -3.66
CA MET A 194 2.46 -7.98 -2.23
C MET A 194 3.58 -8.68 -1.45
N ASN A 195 4.20 -9.72 -2.02
CA ASN A 195 5.25 -10.51 -1.39
C ASN A 195 6.66 -9.99 -1.74
N ALA A 196 6.76 -9.11 -2.74
CA ALA A 196 8.02 -8.52 -3.16
C ALA A 196 8.63 -7.66 -2.05
N GLN A 197 9.90 -7.92 -1.74
CA GLN A 197 10.66 -7.15 -0.74
C GLN A 197 11.20 -5.86 -1.36
N VAL A 198 10.83 -4.72 -0.77
CA VAL A 198 11.31 -3.40 -1.22
C VAL A 198 12.53 -2.99 -0.39
N ASN A 199 13.68 -2.88 -1.04
CA ASN A 199 14.88 -2.31 -0.46
C ASN A 199 14.90 -0.79 -0.65
N THR A 200 14.54 -0.06 0.40
CA THR A 200 14.52 1.42 0.39
C THR A 200 15.89 2.08 0.24
N LYS A 201 16.99 1.32 0.20
CA LYS A 201 18.33 1.85 -0.15
C LYS A 201 18.62 1.79 -1.65
N ASP A 202 17.85 1.02 -2.41
CA ASP A 202 17.97 0.95 -3.88
C ASP A 202 16.85 1.77 -4.54
N ARG A 203 17.25 2.76 -5.33
CA ARG A 203 16.35 3.66 -6.06
C ARG A 203 15.48 2.99 -7.12
N LYS A 204 15.83 1.77 -7.54
CA LYS A 204 15.05 0.99 -8.50
C LYS A 204 14.17 -0.06 -7.83
N SER A 205 14.34 -0.30 -6.53
CA SER A 205 13.58 -1.33 -5.84
C SER A 205 12.11 -0.94 -5.80
N THR A 206 11.27 -1.85 -6.28
CA THR A 206 9.82 -1.69 -6.33
C THR A 206 9.14 -3.05 -6.22
N ASN A 207 7.86 -3.03 -5.87
CA ASN A 207 6.94 -4.16 -5.90
C ASN A 207 5.91 -4.01 -7.03
N LEU A 208 6.22 -3.18 -8.03
CA LEU A 208 5.42 -2.95 -9.23
C LEU A 208 6.15 -3.46 -10.46
N THR A 209 5.40 -3.97 -11.43
CA THR A 209 5.87 -4.30 -12.77
C THR A 209 4.93 -3.73 -13.82
N GLU A 210 5.48 -3.31 -14.95
CA GLU A 210 4.66 -2.94 -16.11
C GLU A 210 3.90 -4.17 -16.61
N ILE A 211 2.66 -3.96 -17.04
CA ILE A 211 1.88 -5.06 -17.60
C ILE A 211 2.43 -5.46 -18.99
N PRO A 212 2.38 -6.74 -19.36
CA PRO A 212 2.80 -7.21 -20.68
C PRO A 212 2.04 -6.48 -21.80
N GLU A 213 2.74 -6.13 -22.89
CA GLU A 213 2.12 -5.37 -24.00
C GLU A 213 0.90 -6.07 -24.61
N SER A 214 0.91 -7.40 -24.68
CA SER A 214 -0.20 -8.22 -25.18
C SER A 214 -1.47 -8.17 -24.32
N GLU A 215 -1.36 -7.70 -23.07
CA GLU A 215 -2.46 -7.61 -22.11
C GLU A 215 -2.95 -6.17 -21.94
N ARG A 216 -2.36 -5.19 -22.65
CA ARG A 216 -2.78 -3.80 -22.63
C ARG A 216 -4.05 -3.64 -23.46
N THR A 217 -5.13 -3.24 -22.80
CA THR A 217 -6.46 -3.07 -23.42
C THR A 217 -6.80 -1.62 -23.76
N LEU A 218 -6.04 -0.67 -23.26
CA LEU A 218 -6.22 0.76 -23.50
C LEU A 218 -5.00 1.34 -24.21
N GLU A 219 -5.21 2.35 -25.05
CA GLU A 219 -4.13 3.03 -25.78
C GLU A 219 -3.39 4.04 -24.88
N ALA A 220 -2.06 3.90 -24.79
CA ALA A 220 -1.20 4.77 -23.99
C ALA A 220 -1.35 6.24 -24.43
N SER A 221 -1.43 7.14 -23.46
CA SER A 221 -1.58 8.57 -23.71
C SER A 221 -1.01 9.41 -22.58
N ASP A 222 -1.10 10.74 -22.68
CA ASP A 222 -0.66 11.66 -21.63
C ASP A 222 -1.37 11.45 -20.27
N HIS A 223 -2.49 10.73 -20.25
CA HIS A 223 -3.33 10.48 -19.07
C HIS A 223 -3.71 9.01 -18.86
N MET A 224 -3.15 8.09 -19.65
CA MET A 224 -3.25 6.65 -19.42
C MET A 224 -1.87 6.04 -19.64
N ASP A 225 -1.27 5.50 -18.58
CA ASP A 225 0.14 5.14 -18.55
C ASP A 225 0.36 3.77 -17.91
N TYR A 226 1.17 2.93 -18.56
CA TYR A 226 1.54 1.59 -18.08
C TYR A 226 2.92 1.56 -17.40
N SER A 227 3.67 2.66 -17.44
CA SER A 227 5.02 2.76 -16.88
C SER A 227 5.00 3.00 -15.38
N ILE A 228 5.98 2.43 -14.67
CA ILE A 228 6.08 2.59 -13.22
C ILE A 228 6.38 4.06 -12.88
N PRO A 229 5.54 4.74 -12.08
CA PRO A 229 5.78 6.12 -11.68
C PRO A 229 7.11 6.28 -10.95
N ALA A 230 7.72 7.45 -11.10
CA ALA A 230 8.99 7.74 -10.46
C ALA A 230 9.15 9.23 -10.14
N SER A 231 9.70 9.54 -8.97
CA SER A 231 9.98 10.91 -8.53
C SER A 231 11.47 11.20 -8.46
N LYS A 232 11.79 12.49 -8.31
CA LYS A 232 13.09 12.95 -7.85
C LYS A 232 12.90 13.83 -6.60
N PRO A 233 13.85 13.83 -5.65
CA PRO A 233 13.88 14.85 -4.59
C PRO A 233 13.94 16.25 -5.20
N SER A 234 13.33 17.25 -4.54
CA SER A 234 13.28 18.63 -5.03
C SER A 234 14.67 19.25 -5.20
N ASP A 235 15.60 18.90 -4.31
CA ASP A 235 16.91 19.55 -4.19
C ASP A 235 18.04 18.71 -4.78
N SER A 236 17.72 17.86 -5.77
CA SER A 236 18.67 16.87 -6.27
C SER A 236 18.72 16.79 -7.80
N ASP A 237 19.95 16.82 -8.33
CA ASP A 237 20.30 16.42 -9.70
C ASP A 237 20.30 14.88 -9.88
N SER A 238 19.92 14.13 -8.83
CA SER A 238 19.88 12.67 -8.85
C SER A 238 18.87 12.11 -9.85
N LYS A 239 19.19 10.90 -10.31
CA LYS A 239 18.32 10.06 -11.13
C LYS A 239 16.98 9.80 -10.42
N LYS A 240 15.93 9.54 -11.21
CA LYS A 240 14.60 9.19 -10.70
C LYS A 240 14.64 7.92 -9.81
N TYR A 241 13.72 7.90 -8.85
CA TYR A 241 13.47 6.84 -7.89
C TYR A 241 12.12 6.20 -8.21
N ALA A 242 12.11 4.90 -8.44
CA ALA A 242 10.89 4.16 -8.73
C ALA A 242 9.95 4.22 -7.51
N TYR A 243 8.65 4.33 -7.79
CA TYR A 243 7.63 4.15 -6.77
C TYR A 243 7.49 2.69 -6.41
N TYR A 244 7.08 2.44 -5.18
CA TYR A 244 6.57 1.17 -4.71
C TYR A 244 5.27 1.40 -3.96
N VAL A 245 4.40 0.39 -3.92
CA VAL A 245 3.21 0.38 -3.07
C VAL A 245 3.66 0.19 -1.62
N ASN A 246 3.45 1.21 -0.78
CA ASN A 246 3.75 1.14 0.63
C ASN A 246 2.65 0.37 1.39
N CYS A 247 1.39 0.72 1.12
CA CYS A 247 0.20 0.05 1.64
C CYS A 247 -1.06 0.57 0.93
N PHE A 248 -2.20 -0.04 1.24
CA PHE A 248 -3.53 0.44 0.89
C PHE A 248 -4.28 0.92 2.14
N LEU A 249 -5.07 1.96 1.98
CA LEU A 249 -5.96 2.48 3.02
C LEU A 249 -7.40 2.07 2.69
N MET A 250 -8.17 1.67 3.71
CA MET A 250 -9.46 1.01 3.54
C MET A 250 -10.64 1.93 3.92
N PRO A 251 -11.20 2.76 3.01
CA PRO A 251 -12.41 3.53 3.28
C PRO A 251 -13.60 2.67 3.71
N TRP A 252 -13.65 1.43 3.23
CA TRP A 252 -14.62 0.40 3.57
C TRP A 252 -13.86 -0.89 3.90
N ILE A 253 -14.46 -1.81 4.64
CA ILE A 253 -13.83 -3.08 5.03
C ILE A 253 -14.53 -4.23 4.32
N PRO A 254 -13.83 -5.01 3.47
CA PRO A 254 -14.33 -6.25 2.90
C PRO A 254 -14.64 -7.28 3.98
N GLU A 255 -15.65 -8.13 3.75
CA GLU A 255 -16.11 -9.11 4.74
C GLU A 255 -15.00 -10.05 5.23
N ASP A 256 -14.08 -10.47 4.34
CA ASP A 256 -12.97 -11.37 4.65
C ASP A 256 -11.76 -10.67 5.30
N MET A 257 -11.81 -9.35 5.43
CA MET A 257 -10.80 -8.53 6.10
C MET A 257 -11.30 -7.92 7.42
N ALA A 258 -12.56 -8.15 7.78
CA ALA A 258 -13.12 -7.67 9.04
C ALA A 258 -12.51 -8.40 10.24
N THR A 259 -12.07 -7.64 11.24
CA THR A 259 -11.52 -8.11 12.51
C THR A 259 -12.09 -7.27 13.66
N THR A 260 -11.94 -7.75 14.90
CA THR A 260 -12.30 -6.97 16.09
C THR A 260 -11.47 -5.70 16.27
N GLU A 261 -10.33 -5.58 15.57
CA GLU A 261 -9.46 -4.40 15.65
C GLU A 261 -9.90 -3.29 14.69
N ASN A 262 -10.55 -3.63 13.57
CA ASN A 262 -10.93 -2.67 12.52
C ASN A 262 -12.45 -2.46 12.36
N THR A 263 -13.27 -3.35 12.94
CA THR A 263 -14.74 -3.27 12.93
C THR A 263 -15.25 -3.23 14.38
N PRO A 264 -16.12 -2.27 14.74
CA PRO A 264 -16.72 -2.22 16.08
C PRO A 264 -17.54 -3.49 16.38
N GLU A 265 -17.57 -3.92 17.64
CA GLU A 265 -18.53 -4.94 18.07
C GLU A 265 -19.94 -4.35 17.98
N VAL A 266 -20.82 -5.00 17.23
CA VAL A 266 -22.23 -4.62 17.17
C VAL A 266 -22.83 -4.98 18.52
N SER A 267 -23.14 -3.98 19.35
CA SER A 267 -23.91 -4.21 20.57
C SER A 267 -25.35 -4.54 20.15
N GLU A 268 -25.75 -5.80 20.33
CA GLU A 268 -27.15 -6.25 20.17
C GLU A 268 -28.14 -5.50 21.07
#